data_AF-A0A966MJ69-F1
#
_entry.id   AF-A0A966MJ69-F1
#
_cell.length_a   1.000
_cell.length_b   1.000
_cell.length_c   1.000
_cell.angle_alpha   90.00
_cell.angle_beta   90.00
_cell.angle_gamma   90.00
#
_symmetry.space_group_name_H-M   'P 1'
#
loop_
_entity.id
_entity.type
_entity.pdbx_description
1 polymer ?
#
loop_
_entity_poly.entity_id
_entity_poly.type
_entity_poly.pdbx_seq_one_letter_code
_entity_poly.pdbx_strand_id
1 'polypeptide(L)'
;MKRARTIAALLVRIEALFLALIAAYLIIRSITSELEEVDAVIAEVVFLIAGAAGLFFAGRGFLAGRYYGRGATVMANLIALGVAYYMIDGGRILWGLILGIFAGATLIAAMAAVPQGKGELP
;
A
#
# COMPACT_ATOMS: atom_id res chain seq x y z
N MET A 1 -5.38 21.23 6.02
CA MET A 1 -4.16 20.46 6.37
C MET A 1 -4.44 19.22 7.22
N LYS A 2 -5.09 19.30 8.41
CA LYS A 2 -5.41 18.10 9.24
C LYS A 2 -6.25 17.04 8.49
N ARG A 3 -7.27 17.46 7.72
CA ARG A 3 -8.14 16.56 6.93
C ARG A 3 -7.38 15.72 5.90
N ALA A 4 -6.43 16.30 5.16
CA ALA A 4 -5.65 15.58 4.15
C ALA A 4 -4.79 14.47 4.79
N ARG A 5 -4.19 14.73 5.95
CA ARG A 5 -3.44 13.72 6.72
C ARG A 5 -4.35 12.57 7.17
N THR A 6 -5.56 12.86 7.64
CA THR A 6 -6.52 11.82 8.03
C THR A 6 -6.95 10.96 6.84
N ILE A 7 -7.22 11.58 5.69
CA ILE A 7 -7.60 10.86 4.46
C ILE A 7 -6.44 9.98 3.99
N ALA A 8 -5.22 10.53 3.89
CA ALA A 8 -4.04 9.76 3.51
C ALA A 8 -3.79 8.59 4.49
N ALA A 9 -3.90 8.83 5.80
CA ALA A 9 -3.76 7.79 6.80
C ALA A 9 -4.83 6.69 6.66
N LEU A 10 -6.07 7.05 6.33
CA LEU A 10 -7.16 6.09 6.13
C LEU A 10 -6.90 5.23 4.89
N LEU A 11 -6.60 5.85 3.74
CA LEU A 11 -6.33 5.15 2.48
C LEU A 11 -5.18 4.16 2.64
N VAL A 12 -4.06 4.60 3.22
CA VAL A 12 -2.88 3.76 3.46
C VAL A 12 -3.17 2.59 4.41
N ARG A 13 -4.03 2.80 5.41
CA ARG A 13 -4.45 1.70 6.31
C ARG A 13 -5.32 0.68 5.61
N ILE A 14 -6.16 1.12 4.68
CA ILE A 14 -6.95 0.22 3.83
C ILE A 14 -6.01 -0.59 2.93
N GLU A 15 -4.99 0.02 2.33
CA GLU A 15 -3.96 -0.70 1.55
C GLU A 15 -3.23 -1.72 2.40
N ALA A 16 -2.81 -1.32 3.60
CA ALA A 16 -2.13 -2.21 4.54
C ALA A 16 -3.00 -3.43 4.88
N LEU A 17 -4.29 -3.21 5.17
CA LEU A 17 -5.25 -4.28 5.43
C LEU A 17 -5.44 -5.18 4.19
N PHE A 18 -5.56 -4.59 3.02
CA PHE A 18 -5.73 -5.33 1.77
C PHE A 18 -4.54 -6.24 1.48
N LEU A 19 -3.30 -5.73 1.62
CA LEU A 19 -2.09 -6.55 1.48
C LEU A 19 -2.04 -7.68 2.51
N ALA A 20 -2.43 -7.40 3.77
CA ALA A 20 -2.51 -8.42 4.81
C ALA A 20 -3.55 -9.51 4.49
N LEU A 21 -4.69 -9.15 3.92
CA LEU A 21 -5.72 -10.10 3.49
C LEU A 21 -5.24 -10.96 2.32
N ILE A 22 -4.53 -10.40 1.35
CA ILE A 22 -3.92 -11.18 0.25
C ILE A 22 -2.86 -12.13 0.82
N ALA A 23 -2.00 -11.67 1.72
CA ALA A 23 -1.01 -12.54 2.37
C ALA A 23 -1.68 -13.71 3.10
N ALA A 24 -2.73 -13.43 3.88
CA ALA A 24 -3.50 -14.46 4.57
C ALA A 24 -4.16 -15.45 3.59
N TYR A 25 -4.73 -14.94 2.50
CA TYR A 25 -5.30 -15.77 1.44
C TYR A 25 -4.25 -16.69 0.81
N LEU A 26 -3.06 -16.16 0.47
CA LEU A 26 -1.99 -16.96 -0.12
C LEU A 26 -1.46 -18.01 0.85
N ILE A 27 -1.33 -17.70 2.14
CA ILE A 27 -0.95 -18.68 3.16
C ILE A 27 -1.97 -19.82 3.22
N ILE A 28 -3.26 -19.50 3.26
CA ILE A 28 -4.33 -20.51 3.26
C ILE A 28 -4.29 -21.33 1.96
N ARG A 29 -4.19 -20.68 0.81
CA ARG A 29 -4.08 -21.35 -0.49
C ARG A 29 -2.89 -22.29 -0.56
N SER A 30 -1.75 -21.90 0.03
CA SER A 30 -0.51 -22.68 0.04
C SER A 30 -0.63 -23.98 0.83
N ILE A 31 -1.54 -24.06 1.80
CA ILE A 31 -1.78 -25.28 2.58
C ILE A 31 -2.96 -26.11 2.04
N THR A 32 -3.86 -25.52 1.25
CA THR A 32 -5.06 -26.22 0.73
C THR A 32 -4.94 -26.68 -0.72
N SER A 33 -3.89 -26.29 -1.44
CA SER A 33 -3.79 -26.52 -2.89
C SER A 33 -2.35 -26.79 -3.30
N GLU A 34 -2.18 -27.56 -4.38
CA GLU A 34 -0.87 -27.73 -5.00
C GLU A 34 -0.40 -26.40 -5.61
N LEU A 35 0.87 -26.08 -5.37
CA LEU A 35 1.52 -24.87 -5.88
C LEU A 35 2.47 -25.25 -7.00
N GLU A 36 2.33 -24.57 -8.13
CA GLU A 36 3.21 -24.76 -9.29
C GLU A 36 4.62 -24.21 -9.02
N GLU A 37 4.71 -23.08 -8.31
CA GLU A 37 5.97 -22.42 -7.94
C GLU A 37 5.96 -21.99 -6.47
N VAL A 38 6.41 -22.88 -5.58
CA VAL A 38 6.41 -22.65 -4.12
C VAL A 38 7.30 -21.45 -3.73
N ASP A 39 8.49 -21.34 -4.33
CA ASP A 39 9.46 -20.30 -4.00
C ASP A 39 8.91 -18.90 -4.31
N ALA A 40 8.21 -18.74 -5.44
CA ALA A 40 7.58 -17.49 -5.84
C ALA A 40 6.48 -17.08 -4.84
N VAL A 41 5.64 -18.03 -4.42
CA VAL A 41 4.55 -17.76 -3.46
C VAL A 41 5.11 -17.37 -2.09
N ILE A 42 6.19 -18.00 -1.62
CA ILE A 42 6.85 -17.62 -0.37
C ILE A 42 7.36 -16.18 -0.44
N ALA A 43 8.08 -15.84 -1.52
CA ALA A 43 8.58 -14.49 -1.72
C ALA A 43 7.44 -13.46 -1.76
N GLU A 44 6.33 -13.78 -2.42
CA GLU A 44 5.14 -12.93 -2.49
C GLU A 44 4.51 -12.72 -1.11
N VAL A 45 4.31 -13.78 -0.32
CA VAL A 45 3.79 -13.68 1.04
C VAL A 45 4.67 -12.80 1.93
N VAL A 46 5.99 -13.00 1.90
CA VAL A 46 6.94 -12.18 2.67
C VAL A 46 6.86 -10.72 2.25
N PHE A 47 6.83 -10.45 0.93
CA PHE A 47 6.72 -9.10 0.40
C PHE A 47 5.41 -8.41 0.80
N LEU A 48 4.28 -9.12 0.72
CA LEU A 48 2.97 -8.59 1.12
C LEU A 48 2.90 -8.28 2.61
N ILE A 49 3.45 -9.14 3.47
CA ILE A 49 3.49 -8.89 4.92
C ILE A 49 4.38 -7.67 5.23
N ALA A 50 5.56 -7.60 4.62
CA ALA A 50 6.46 -6.47 4.79
C ALA A 50 5.82 -5.15 4.30
N GLY A 51 5.17 -5.18 3.13
CA GLY A 51 4.43 -4.06 2.58
C GLY A 51 3.27 -3.61 3.46
N ALA A 52 2.47 -4.57 3.96
CA ALA A 52 1.37 -4.30 4.89
C ALA A 52 1.86 -3.64 6.18
N ALA A 53 2.92 -4.18 6.79
CA ALA A 53 3.51 -3.62 8.00
C ALA A 53 4.07 -2.20 7.73
N GLY A 54 4.81 -2.02 6.65
CA GLY A 54 5.36 -0.73 6.24
C GLY A 54 4.28 0.34 6.06
N LEU A 55 3.21 0.02 5.32
CA LEU A 55 2.07 0.92 5.12
C LEU A 55 1.32 1.20 6.42
N PHE A 56 1.12 0.19 7.27
CA PHE A 56 0.48 0.39 8.57
C PHE A 56 1.23 1.41 9.44
N PHE A 57 2.57 1.31 9.51
CA PHE A 57 3.41 2.29 10.20
C PHE A 57 3.41 3.65 9.50
N ALA A 58 3.39 3.70 8.17
CA ALA A 58 3.26 4.95 7.42
C ALA A 58 1.96 5.69 7.74
N GLY A 59 0.84 4.96 7.85
CA GLY A 59 -0.45 5.50 8.28
C GLY A 59 -0.41 6.10 9.70
N ARG A 60 0.33 5.49 10.63
CA ARG A 60 0.60 6.10 11.94
C ARG A 60 1.47 7.36 11.81
N GLY A 61 2.46 7.34 10.92
CA GLY A 61 3.31 8.48 10.61
C GLY A 61 2.53 9.72 10.13
N PHE A 62 1.53 9.53 9.28
CA PHE A 62 0.64 10.62 8.84
C PHE A 62 -0.13 11.27 9.99
N LEU A 63 -0.71 10.45 10.87
CA LEU A 63 -1.45 10.96 12.04
C LEU A 63 -0.53 11.70 13.00
N ALA A 64 0.70 11.21 13.18
CA ALA A 64 1.73 11.86 14.00
C ALA A 64 2.40 13.06 13.32
N GLY A 65 2.00 13.42 12.09
CA GLY A 65 2.58 14.54 11.34
C GLY A 65 4.06 14.34 10.94
N ARG A 66 4.54 13.10 10.88
CA ARG A 66 5.95 12.75 10.62
C ARG A 66 6.23 12.57 9.13
N TYR A 67 7.41 13.01 8.69
CA TYR A 67 7.86 12.95 7.28
C TYR A 67 7.94 11.53 6.71
N TYR A 68 8.24 10.52 7.54
CA TYR A 68 8.42 9.14 7.06
C TYR A 68 7.11 8.52 6.52
N GLY A 69 5.94 8.96 7.02
CA GLY A 69 4.66 8.46 6.52
C GLY A 69 4.46 8.79 5.04
N ARG A 70 4.83 10.01 4.65
CA ARG A 70 4.71 10.47 3.25
C ARG A 70 5.65 9.72 2.32
N GLY A 71 6.93 9.63 2.67
CA GLY A 71 7.94 8.99 1.82
C GLY A 71 7.62 7.52 1.55
N ALA A 72 7.30 6.76 2.61
CA ALA A 72 6.96 5.35 2.49
C ALA A 72 5.72 5.11 1.61
N THR A 73 4.65 5.89 1.81
CA THR A 73 3.42 5.75 1.03
C THR A 73 3.59 6.14 -0.43
N VAL A 74 4.34 7.21 -0.73
CA VAL A 74 4.61 7.62 -2.11
C VAL A 74 5.36 6.52 -2.86
N MET A 75 6.39 5.94 -2.25
CA MET A 75 7.14 4.84 -2.86
C MET A 75 6.27 3.60 -3.11
N ALA A 76 5.51 3.17 -2.11
CA ALA A 76 4.63 2.01 -2.23
C ALA A 76 3.60 2.18 -3.36
N ASN A 77 3.01 3.38 -3.48
CA ASN A 77 2.01 3.64 -4.50
C ASN A 77 2.61 3.79 -5.91
N LEU A 78 3.85 4.28 -6.04
CA LEU A 78 4.55 4.27 -7.33
C LEU A 78 4.87 2.84 -7.79
N ILE A 79 5.25 1.94 -6.86
CA ILE A 79 5.40 0.51 -7.17
C ILE A 79 4.06 -0.08 -7.60
N ALA A 80 2.97 0.20 -6.87
CA ALA A 80 1.63 -0.29 -7.19
C ALA A 80 1.13 0.19 -8.58
N LEU A 81 1.47 1.42 -8.98
CA LEU A 81 1.19 1.91 -10.34
C LEU A 81 1.97 1.13 -11.41
N GLY A 82 3.22 0.76 -11.14
CA GLY A 82 4.00 -0.14 -11.99
C GLY A 82 3.34 -1.52 -12.13
N VAL A 83 2.89 -2.10 -11.00
CA VAL A 83 2.15 -3.37 -11.00
C VAL A 83 0.84 -3.25 -11.79
N ALA A 84 0.09 -2.15 -11.61
CA ALA A 84 -1.14 -1.88 -12.33
C ALA A 84 -0.92 -1.83 -13.85
N TYR A 85 0.15 -1.17 -14.31
CA TYR A 85 0.54 -1.16 -15.71
C TYR A 85 0.79 -2.57 -16.25
N TYR A 86 1.60 -3.37 -15.56
CA TYR A 86 1.87 -4.77 -15.97
C TYR A 86 0.62 -5.65 -15.93
N MET A 87 -0.33 -5.40 -15.04
CA MET A 87 -1.61 -6.12 -15.03
C MET A 87 -2.47 -5.79 -16.24
N ILE A 88 -2.52 -4.53 -16.65
CA ILE A 88 -3.23 -4.09 -17.86
C ILE A 88 -2.60 -4.71 -19.10
N ASP A 89 -1.28 -4.62 -19.21
CA ASP A 89 -0.51 -5.19 -20.32
C ASP A 89 -0.66 -6.72 -20.40
N GLY A 90 -0.65 -7.40 -19.25
CA GLY A 90 -0.92 -8.83 -19.12
C GLY A 90 -2.39 -9.25 -19.26
N GLY A 91 -3.28 -8.39 -19.77
CA GLY A 91 -4.68 -8.70 -20.07
C GLY A 91 -5.65 -8.67 -18.88
N ARG A 92 -5.18 -8.40 -17.66
CA ARG A 92 -6.01 -8.26 -16.44
C ARG A 92 -6.47 -6.81 -16.25
N ILE A 93 -7.10 -6.25 -17.29
CA ILE A 93 -7.41 -4.82 -17.41
C ILE A 93 -8.24 -4.31 -16.23
N LEU A 94 -9.33 -5.00 -15.86
CA LEU A 94 -10.21 -4.55 -14.77
C LEU A 94 -9.44 -4.41 -13.44
N TRP A 95 -8.64 -5.41 -13.09
CA TRP A 95 -7.87 -5.41 -11.85
C TRP A 95 -6.75 -4.37 -11.87
N GLY A 96 -6.07 -4.22 -13.01
CA GLY A 96 -5.06 -3.18 -13.19
C GLY A 96 -5.65 -1.76 -13.06
N LEU A 97 -6.84 -1.51 -13.61
CA LEU A 97 -7.53 -0.23 -13.46
C LEU A 97 -7.93 0.05 -12.00
N ILE A 98 -8.50 -0.94 -11.30
CA ILE A 98 -8.87 -0.79 -9.89
C ILE A 98 -7.64 -0.45 -9.04
N LEU A 99 -6.56 -1.22 -9.20
CA LEU A 99 -5.30 -0.97 -8.49
C LEU A 99 -4.72 0.40 -8.85
N GLY A 100 -4.70 0.76 -10.13
CA GLY A 100 -4.14 2.03 -10.61
C GLY A 100 -4.90 3.25 -10.10
N ILE A 101 -6.24 3.19 -10.10
CA ILE A 101 -7.09 4.28 -9.55
C ILE A 101 -6.85 4.43 -8.05
N PHE A 102 -6.84 3.30 -7.32
CA PHE A 102 -6.64 3.34 -5.87
C PHE A 102 -5.25 3.88 -5.52
N ALA A 103 -4.22 3.36 -6.19
CA ALA A 103 -2.83 3.79 -5.97
C ALA A 103 -2.62 5.26 -6.35
N GLY A 104 -3.21 5.71 -7.46
CA GLY A 104 -3.17 7.11 -7.89
C GLY A 104 -3.85 8.04 -6.87
N ALA A 105 -5.03 7.64 -6.36
CA ALA A 105 -5.75 8.40 -5.34
C ALA A 105 -4.94 8.50 -4.03
N THR A 106 -4.38 7.39 -3.55
CA THR A 106 -3.55 7.39 -2.34
C THR A 106 -2.27 8.19 -2.54
N LEU A 107 -1.63 8.11 -3.71
CA LEU A 107 -0.43 8.89 -4.05
C LEU A 107 -0.70 10.39 -3.97
N ILE A 108 -1.78 10.86 -4.60
CA ILE A 108 -2.17 12.28 -4.57
C ILE A 108 -2.47 12.72 -3.13
N ALA A 109 -3.23 11.91 -2.38
CA ALA A 109 -3.54 12.20 -0.98
C ALA A 109 -2.28 12.28 -0.11
N ALA A 110 -1.33 11.37 -0.30
CA ALA A 110 -0.05 11.35 0.39
C ALA A 110 0.79 12.59 0.06
N MET A 111 0.87 12.98 -1.21
CA MET A 111 1.60 14.18 -1.63
C MET A 111 1.00 15.45 -1.02
N ALA A 112 -0.34 15.55 -0.96
CA ALA A 112 -1.07 16.68 -0.38
C ALA A 112 -1.00 16.73 1.16
N ALA A 113 -0.70 15.61 1.82
CA ALA A 113 -0.53 15.53 3.26
C ALA A 113 0.85 16.07 3.70
N VAL A 114 0.96 17.39 3.81
CA VAL A 114 2.18 18.08 4.29
C VAL A 114 2.44 17.75 5.78
N PRO A 115 3.64 17.27 6.15
CA PRO A 115 4.04 17.04 7.54
C PRO A 115 4.16 18.33 8.35
N GLN A 116 3.97 18.26 9.67
CA GLN A 116 4.16 19.42 10.54
C GLN A 116 5.66 19.64 10.78
N GLY A 117 6.13 20.86 10.51
CA GLY A 117 7.51 21.25 10.81
C GLY A 117 7.75 21.36 12.31
N LYS A 118 9.00 21.10 12.76
CA LYS A 118 9.42 21.41 14.14
C LYS A 118 9.27 22.93 14.37
N GLY A 119 8.16 23.36 14.96
CA GLY A 119 7.85 24.78 15.20
C GLY A 119 6.36 25.13 15.12
N GLU A 120 5.52 24.26 14.55
CA GLU A 120 4.07 24.48 14.50
C GLU A 120 3.41 23.96 15.78
N LEU A 121 2.86 24.87 16.61
CA LEU A 121 2.07 24.53 17.80
C LEU A 121 0.78 23.76 17.41
N PRO A 122 0.29 22.84 18.28
CA PRO A 122 -0.76 21.85 17.98
C PRO A 122 -2.13 22.40 17.56
#